data_AF-A0A6C0UEZ1-F1
#
_entry.id   AF-A0A6C0UEZ1-F1
#
_cell.length_a   1.000
_cell.length_b   1.000
_cell.length_c   1.000
_cell.angle_alpha   90.00
_cell.angle_beta   90.00
_cell.angle_gamma   90.00
#
_symmetry.space_group_name_H-M   'P 1'
#
loop_
_entity.id
_entity.type
_entity.pdbx_description
1 polymer ?
#
loop_
_entity_poly.entity_id
_entity_poly.type
_entity_poly.pdbx_seq_one_letter_code
_entity_poly.pdbx_strand_id
1 'polypeptide(L)' 'MQFGAETGWRWDNGISAVVGYRYIPLSEDETGLDYTSVTAGLRYQF' A
#
# COMPACT_ATOMS: atom_id res chain seq x y z
N MET A 1 6.26 14.92 2.52
CA MET A 1 5.06 14.32 3.16
C MET A 1 4.69 13.09 2.34
N GLN A 2 4.32 11.97 2.95
CA GLN A 2 3.88 10.77 2.23
C GLN A 2 2.39 10.55 2.49
N PHE A 3 1.63 10.22 1.45
CA PHE A 3 0.19 9.97 1.52
C PHE A 3 -0.11 8.51 1.19
N GLY A 4 -1.14 7.94 1.81
CA GLY A 4 -1.54 6.57 1.51
C GLY A 4 -2.73 6.14 2.33
N ALA A 5 -3.44 5.13 1.85
CA ALA A 5 -4.45 4.42 2.61
C ALA A 5 -4.32 2.92 2.36
N GLU A 6 -4.70 2.15 3.37
CA GLU A 6 -4.77 0.70 3.31
C GLU A 6 -6.15 0.26 3.77
N THR A 7 -6.74 -0.69 3.06
CA THR A 7 -7.98 -1.35 3.46
C THR A 7 -7.79 -2.86 3.37
N GLY A 8 -8.43 -3.59 4.26
CA GLY A 8 -8.33 -5.04 4.28
C GLY A 8 -9.55 -5.72 4.85
N TRP A 9 -9.70 -6.98 4.47
CA TRP A 9 -10.73 -7.89 4.97
C TRP A 9 -10.07 -9.10 5.59
N ARG A 10 -10.52 -9.45 6.80
CA ARG A 10 -10.11 -10.66 7.50
C ARG A 10 -11.28 -11.62 7.54
N TRP A 11 -11.01 -12.87 7.20
CA TRP A 11 -11.94 -13.99 7.35
C TRP A 11 -11.62 -14.78 8.62
N ASP A 12 -12.64 -15.42 9.21
CA ASP A 12 -12.51 -16.19 10.46
C ASP A 12 -11.58 -17.41 10.35
N ASN A 13 -11.26 -17.84 9.13
CA ASN A 13 -10.35 -18.95 8.85
C ASN A 13 -8.86 -18.56 8.86
N GLY A 14 -8.50 -17.38 9.37
CA GLY A 14 -7.10 -16.91 9.44
C GLY A 14 -6.55 -16.33 8.14
N ILE A 15 -7.36 -16.22 7.08
CA ILE A 15 -6.99 -15.56 5.84
C ILE A 15 -7.29 -14.06 5.95
N SER A 16 -6.43 -13.22 5.37
CA SER A 16 -6.66 -11.78 5.25
C SER A 16 -6.25 -11.29 3.86
N ALA A 17 -7.06 -10.41 3.27
CA ALA A 17 -6.74 -9.70 2.04
C ALA A 17 -6.47 -8.23 2.39
N VAL A 18 -5.46 -7.65 1.75
CA VAL A 18 -5.08 -6.25 1.95
C VAL A 18 -4.86 -5.61 0.59
N VAL A 19 -5.40 -4.41 0.43
CA VAL A 19 -5.13 -3.52 -0.70
C VAL A 19 -4.70 -2.18 -0.14
N GLY A 20 -3.57 -1.67 -0.61
CA GLY A 20 -3.03 -0.40 -0.17
C GLY A 20 -2.51 0.42 -1.34
N TYR A 21 -2.60 1.73 -1.20
CA TYR A 21 -1.92 2.67 -2.09
C TYR A 21 -0.98 3.56 -1.28
N ARG A 22 0.12 3.92 -1.92
CA ARG A 22 1.14 4.80 -1.34
C ARG A 22 1.60 5.78 -2.40
N TYR A 23 1.53 7.05 -2.07
CA TYR A 23 1.98 8.16 -2.89
C TYR A 23 3.07 8.92 -2.13
N ILE A 24 4.23 9.04 -2.76
CA ILE A 24 5.37 9.79 -2.23
C ILE A 24 5.63 10.95 -3.20
N PRO A 25 5.10 12.15 -2.93
CA PRO A 25 5.51 13.35 -3.67
C PRO A 25 6.98 13.63 -3.36
N LEU A 26 7.79 13.77 -4.40
CA LEU A 26 9.23 14.03 -4.29
C LEU A 26 9.54 15.53 -4.34
N SER A 27 10.54 15.92 -3.54
CA SER A 27 11.09 17.28 -3.42
C SER A 27 11.85 17.71 -4.68
N GLU A 28 12.02 19.03 -4.82
CA GLU A 28 12.51 19.80 -5.99
C GLU A 28 13.87 19.41 -6.64
N ASP A 29 14.59 18.39 -6.17
CA ASP A 29 15.93 18.04 -6.68
C ASP A 29 15.91 16.88 -7.70
N GLU A 30 15.76 17.29 -8.97
CA GLU A 30 16.48 16.81 -10.18
C GLU A 30 16.27 15.40 -10.79
N THR A 31 15.33 14.57 -10.34
CA THR A 31 14.97 13.33 -11.11
C THR A 31 13.46 13.07 -11.24
N GLY A 32 12.66 14.13 -11.09
CA GLY A 32 11.22 14.14 -10.83
C GLY A 32 10.35 13.13 -11.58
N LEU A 33 10.10 11.99 -10.94
CA LEU A 33 8.97 11.12 -11.23
C LEU A 33 8.22 10.87 -9.92
N ASP A 34 6.92 11.19 -9.92
CA ASP A 34 6.00 10.85 -8.84
C ASP A 34 6.03 9.33 -8.57
N TYR A 35 6.35 8.93 -7.33
CA TYR A 35 6.32 7.53 -6.95
C TYR A 35 4.93 7.16 -6.41
N THR A 36 4.19 6.40 -7.20
CA THR A 36 2.93 5.78 -6.79
C THR A 36 3.10 4.27 -6.77
N SER A 37 2.82 3.63 -5.63
CA SER A 37 2.77 2.18 -5.53
C SER A 37 1.41 1.69 -5.05
N VAL A 38 0.93 0.63 -5.69
CA VAL A 38 -0.28 -0.10 -5.30
C VAL A 38 0.16 -1.48 -4.86
N THR A 39 -0.30 -1.89 -3.68
CA THR A 39 -0.02 -3.21 -3.11
C THR A 39 -1.32 -3.97 -2.97
N ALA A 40 -1.34 -5.21 -3.43
CA ALA A 40 -2.42 -6.15 -3.16
C ALA A 40 -1.81 -7.46 -2.66
N GLY A 41 -2.37 -8.03 -1.60
CA GLY A 41 -1.81 -9.23 -0.99
C GLY A 41 -2.84 -10.08 -0.24
N LEU A 42 -2.56 -11.38 -0.21
CA LEU A 42 -3.23 -12.35 0.66
C LEU A 42 -2.24 -12.79 1.73
N ARG A 43 -2.67 -12.78 2.99
CA ARG A 43 -1.92 -13.30 4.14
C ARG A 43 -2.71 -14.45 4.75
N TYR A 44 -2.02 -15.50 5.12
CA TYR A 44 -2.58 -16.59 5.92
C TYR A 44 -1.79 -16.70 7.23
N GLN A 45 -2.50 -16.67 8.35
CA GLN A 45 -1.93 -16.93 9.68
C GLN A 45 -2.55 -18.20 10.25
N PHE A 46 -1.69 -19.17 10.54
CA PHE A 46 -1.99 -20.35 11.35
C PHE A 46 -1.90 -20.02 12.84
#